data_AF-A0A061QRD3-F1
#
_entry.id   AF-A0A061QRD3-F1
#
_cell.length_a   1.000
_cell.length_b   1.000
_cell.length_c   1.000
_cell.angle_alpha   90.00
_cell.angle_beta   90.00
_cell.angle_gamma   90.00
#
_symmetry.space_group_name_H-M   'P 1'
#
loop_
_entity.id
_entity.type
_entity.pdbx_description
1 polymer ?
#
loop_
_entity_poly.entity_id
_entity_poly.type
_entity_poly.pdbx_seq_one_letter_code
_entity_poly.pdbx_strand_id
1 'polypeptide(L)'
;MVMRKHQRYFPVVAAGSEDDDDGELIPHFITVANGPVNKDVVAAGNEAVLRARFEDAVFFYEADRRRGLQAMKPSLAGTLFQAELGSMLDKTQRVEALVEPLSSLMSGAAFSEALPAAKRAAGLAKADLASSVVMEMTALAGLMGRHYANLEGEEPAVAEAIFESVLPRNAFDRTAHTPAGIIVAVADRLDSLVGLMAAGCAPTANTDPYALRRTAYAMLQTLVSNGVGLNLGEAVKAAAALQPVESTQETLSSVLDFVERRLEQLLVDRGIPIEAVRAVLAERGSNPALAEVTASALSNEISKGEDSPLPAAMRSLSRPIRIIRGKEFDLSAVVQPELFESDDEKRLWDAYCAAAEHKSEQMAVGEFLETVSALSNPVDAFFDKVFVMAEDEAVRTNRLTMLRKVAELQNGIVDLSHLPGF
;
A
#
# COMPACT_ATOMS: atom_id res chain seq x y z
N MET A 1 29.75 -4.15 6.68
CA MET A 1 29.15 -5.51 6.77
C MET A 1 30.06 -6.60 7.29
N VAL A 2 31.32 -6.72 6.84
CA VAL A 2 32.27 -7.75 7.31
C VAL A 2 32.28 -7.86 8.84
N MET A 3 32.55 -6.74 9.53
CA MET A 3 32.60 -6.74 11.00
C MET A 3 31.23 -6.89 11.67
N ARG A 4 30.15 -6.37 11.08
CA ARG A 4 28.78 -6.45 11.65
C ARG A 4 28.21 -7.87 11.62
N LYS A 5 28.52 -8.70 10.61
CA LYS A 5 27.91 -10.04 10.41
C LYS A 5 28.71 -11.19 11.04
N HIS A 6 30.02 -11.03 11.26
CA HIS A 6 30.85 -12.08 11.85
C HIS A 6 30.79 -12.05 13.39
N GLN A 7 30.21 -13.11 13.99
CA GLN A 7 29.78 -13.19 15.40
C GLN A 7 30.88 -13.28 16.48
N ARG A 8 32.00 -12.56 16.37
CA ARG A 8 33.10 -12.61 17.37
C ARG A 8 33.72 -11.25 17.71
N TYR A 9 33.17 -10.19 17.15
CA TYR A 9 33.67 -8.83 17.26
C TYR A 9 32.51 -7.87 17.47
N PHE A 10 32.74 -6.84 18.26
CA PHE A 10 31.90 -5.66 18.28
C PHE A 10 32.62 -4.58 17.44
N PRO A 11 32.04 -4.15 16.30
CA PRO A 11 32.59 -3.03 15.56
C PRO A 11 32.50 -1.76 16.40
N VAL A 12 33.52 -0.89 16.30
CA VAL A 12 33.50 0.41 16.97
C VAL A 12 33.15 1.49 15.95
N VAL A 13 32.22 2.36 16.33
CA VAL A 13 31.82 3.53 15.54
C VAL A 13 32.33 4.81 16.20
N ALA A 14 32.49 5.88 15.43
CA ALA A 14 32.89 7.18 15.95
C ALA A 14 31.88 7.73 16.97
N ALA A 15 32.37 8.45 17.98
CA ALA A 15 31.50 9.08 18.98
C ALA A 15 30.66 10.19 18.34
N GLY A 16 29.33 10.16 18.54
CA GLY A 16 28.37 11.13 17.97
C GLY A 16 27.45 10.55 16.90
N SER A 17 27.61 9.28 16.52
CA SER A 17 26.61 8.55 15.73
C SER A 17 25.59 7.90 16.66
N GLU A 18 24.45 8.54 16.86
CA GLU A 18 23.35 7.99 17.66
C GLU A 18 22.53 6.93 16.91
N ASP A 19 22.73 6.81 15.59
CA ASP A 19 22.10 5.78 14.75
C ASP A 19 23.03 4.57 14.57
N ASP A 20 22.61 3.41 15.11
CA ASP A 20 23.32 2.12 15.05
C ASP A 20 23.66 1.66 13.61
N ASP A 21 22.96 2.19 12.59
CA ASP A 21 23.17 1.82 11.20
C ASP A 21 24.07 2.77 10.39
N ASP A 22 24.21 4.04 10.78
CA ASP A 22 24.89 5.09 10.00
C ASP A 22 26.17 5.66 10.65
N GLY A 23 26.56 5.14 11.82
CA GLY A 23 27.81 5.53 12.45
C GLY A 23 29.05 5.21 11.62
N GLU A 24 29.96 6.19 11.50
CA GLU A 24 31.24 6.01 10.81
C GLU A 24 32.04 4.90 11.51
N LEU A 25 32.19 3.77 10.83
CA LEU A 25 32.99 2.65 11.30
C LEU A 25 34.45 3.08 11.36
N ILE A 26 35.03 3.06 12.56
CA ILE A 26 36.46 3.32 12.73
C ILE A 26 37.24 2.00 12.69
N PRO A 27 38.56 2.02 12.40
CA PRO A 27 39.37 0.79 12.28
C PRO A 27 39.72 0.18 13.65
N HIS A 28 38.71 -0.01 14.51
CA HIS A 28 38.81 -0.60 15.82
C HIS A 28 37.71 -1.65 16.00
N PHE A 29 38.00 -2.68 16.80
CA PHE A 29 37.02 -3.68 17.20
C PHE A 29 37.26 -4.09 18.65
N ILE A 30 36.20 -4.56 19.29
CA ILE A 30 36.27 -5.16 20.63
C ILE A 30 36.01 -6.66 20.49
N THR A 31 36.78 -7.47 21.19
CA THR A 31 36.56 -8.91 21.30
C THR A 31 36.61 -9.34 22.76
N VAL A 32 35.94 -10.43 23.09
CA VAL A 32 35.85 -10.96 24.45
C VAL A 32 36.50 -12.33 24.47
N ALA A 33 37.40 -12.55 25.43
CA ALA A 33 38.04 -13.83 25.66
C ALA A 33 37.78 -14.28 27.10
N ASN A 34 37.49 -15.56 27.29
CA ASN A 34 37.23 -16.15 28.60
C ASN A 34 38.52 -16.64 29.25
N GLY A 35 38.76 -16.24 30.50
CA GLY A 35 39.88 -16.72 31.33
C GLY A 35 41.20 -15.97 31.13
N PRO A 36 42.31 -16.46 31.72
CA PRO A 36 43.63 -15.87 31.55
C PRO A 36 44.10 -16.00 30.09
N VAL A 37 44.35 -14.88 29.43
CA VAL A 37 44.80 -14.84 28.02
C VAL A 37 45.96 -13.88 27.82
N ASN A 38 46.77 -14.13 26.79
CA ASN A 38 47.73 -13.15 26.29
C ASN A 38 47.01 -12.20 25.33
N LYS A 39 46.88 -10.92 25.73
CA LYS A 39 46.14 -9.90 24.99
C LYS A 39 46.68 -9.68 23.57
N ASP A 40 48.00 -9.62 23.41
CA ASP A 40 48.63 -9.33 22.12
C ASP A 40 48.42 -10.47 21.12
N VAL A 41 48.53 -11.72 21.59
CA VAL A 41 48.28 -12.91 20.76
C VAL A 41 46.82 -12.97 20.32
N VAL A 42 45.88 -12.70 21.24
CA VAL A 42 44.45 -12.67 20.92
C VAL A 42 44.12 -11.54 19.95
N ALA A 43 44.66 -10.34 20.15
CA ALA A 43 44.46 -9.20 19.25
C ALA A 43 44.99 -9.52 17.84
N ALA A 44 46.24 -9.94 17.72
CA ALA A 44 46.86 -10.25 16.44
C ALA A 44 46.14 -11.39 15.68
N GLY A 45 45.69 -12.43 16.39
CA GLY A 45 44.93 -13.52 15.79
C GLY A 45 43.59 -13.05 15.21
N ASN A 46 42.86 -12.23 15.95
CA ASN A 46 41.59 -11.66 15.51
C ASN A 46 41.77 -10.65 14.37
N GLU A 47 42.81 -9.82 14.41
CA GLU A 47 43.19 -8.93 13.31
C GLU A 47 43.49 -9.70 12.02
N ALA A 48 44.25 -10.80 12.11
CA ALA A 48 44.57 -11.63 10.96
C ALA A 48 43.30 -12.22 10.31
N VAL A 49 42.34 -12.68 11.13
CA VAL A 49 41.05 -13.18 10.66
C VAL A 49 40.24 -12.09 9.97
N LEU A 50 40.14 -10.90 10.58
CA LEU A 50 39.41 -9.78 9.98
C LEU A 50 40.06 -9.30 8.69
N ARG A 51 41.39 -9.20 8.65
CA ARG A 51 42.15 -8.81 7.46
C ARG A 51 41.84 -9.74 6.29
N ALA A 52 41.93 -11.05 6.49
CA ALA A 52 41.61 -12.03 5.45
C ALA A 52 40.17 -11.86 4.92
N ARG A 53 39.19 -11.59 5.80
CA ARG A 53 37.79 -11.36 5.39
C ARG A 53 37.60 -10.05 4.61
N PHE A 54 38.34 -9.00 4.96
CA PHE A 54 38.32 -7.76 4.19
C PHE A 54 39.00 -7.94 2.83
N GLU A 55 40.11 -8.69 2.77
CA GLU A 55 40.77 -9.03 1.51
C GLU A 55 39.82 -9.82 0.58
N ASP A 56 39.10 -10.81 1.10
CA ASP A 56 38.05 -11.52 0.35
C ASP A 56 36.97 -10.55 -0.17
N ALA A 57 36.45 -9.68 0.69
CA ALA A 57 35.42 -8.71 0.31
C ALA A 57 35.90 -7.73 -0.77
N VAL A 58 37.15 -7.25 -0.67
CA VAL A 58 37.78 -6.41 -1.69
C VAL A 58 37.94 -7.18 -3.00
N PHE A 59 38.35 -8.44 -2.95
CA PHE A 59 38.48 -9.29 -4.13
C PHE A 59 37.12 -9.45 -4.85
N PHE A 60 36.06 -9.77 -4.12
CA PHE A 60 34.71 -9.87 -4.67
C PHE A 60 34.24 -8.55 -5.28
N TYR A 61 34.45 -7.44 -4.56
CA TYR A 61 34.08 -6.11 -5.03
C TYR A 61 34.82 -5.70 -6.30
N GLU A 62 36.12 -5.97 -6.39
CA GLU A 62 36.91 -5.67 -7.59
C GLU A 62 36.49 -6.53 -8.80
N ALA A 63 36.14 -7.79 -8.57
CA ALA A 63 35.60 -8.65 -9.62
C ALA A 63 34.23 -8.13 -10.12
N ASP A 64 33.35 -7.77 -9.20
CA ASP A 64 32.04 -7.20 -9.50
C ASP A 64 32.16 -5.86 -10.25
N ARG A 65 33.06 -4.97 -9.82
CA ARG A 65 33.30 -3.66 -10.46
C ARG A 65 33.79 -3.81 -11.90
N ARG A 66 34.63 -4.81 -12.19
CA ARG A 66 35.09 -5.09 -13.57
C ARG A 66 33.98 -5.66 -14.45
N ARG A 67 33.05 -6.40 -13.85
CA ARG A 67 31.92 -6.99 -14.56
C ARG A 67 30.85 -5.94 -14.88
N GLY A 68 30.49 -5.11 -13.90
CA GLY A 68 29.45 -4.10 -14.05
C GLY A 68 28.02 -4.64 -13.84
N LEU A 69 27.11 -3.77 -13.41
CA LEU A 69 25.72 -4.12 -13.04
C LEU A 69 24.93 -4.58 -14.27
N GLN A 70 25.06 -3.86 -15.39
CA GLN A 70 24.33 -4.23 -16.61
C GLN A 70 24.71 -5.63 -17.12
N ALA A 71 25.99 -6.03 -16.99
CA ALA A 71 26.45 -7.37 -17.36
C ALA A 71 26.13 -8.45 -16.30
N MET A 72 25.68 -8.07 -15.11
CA MET A 72 25.17 -8.99 -14.10
C MET A 72 23.74 -9.44 -14.39
N LYS A 73 22.89 -8.56 -14.98
CA LYS A 73 21.48 -8.84 -15.27
C LYS A 73 21.24 -10.21 -15.94
N PRO A 74 21.95 -10.62 -17.02
CA PRO A 74 21.68 -11.90 -17.67
C PRO A 74 21.88 -13.12 -16.78
N SER A 75 22.72 -13.03 -15.74
CA SER A 75 22.92 -14.14 -14.79
C SER A 75 21.72 -14.42 -13.89
N LEU A 76 20.75 -13.50 -13.81
CA LEU A 76 19.50 -13.75 -13.10
C LEU A 76 18.69 -14.90 -13.72
N ALA A 77 18.95 -15.26 -14.98
CA ALA A 77 18.36 -16.44 -15.62
C ALA A 77 18.69 -17.75 -14.89
N GLY A 78 19.84 -17.80 -14.19
CA GLY A 78 20.24 -18.96 -13.38
C GLY A 78 19.63 -19.00 -11.98
N THR A 79 18.89 -17.96 -11.56
CA THR A 79 18.28 -17.89 -10.24
C THR A 79 16.78 -18.13 -10.37
N LEU A 80 16.29 -19.26 -9.87
CA LEU A 80 14.87 -19.59 -9.89
C LEU A 80 14.08 -18.62 -8.99
N PHE A 81 13.02 -18.01 -9.52
CA PHE A 81 12.06 -17.25 -8.72
C PHE A 81 10.98 -18.19 -8.17
N GLN A 82 10.27 -18.87 -9.07
CA GLN A 82 9.30 -19.93 -8.75
C GLN A 82 9.10 -20.79 -10.02
N ALA A 83 8.81 -22.09 -9.87
CA ALA A 83 8.82 -23.06 -10.97
C ALA A 83 7.95 -22.70 -12.20
N GLU A 84 6.75 -22.16 -11.98
CA GLU A 84 5.81 -21.73 -13.02
C GLU A 84 6.03 -20.27 -13.44
N LEU A 85 6.60 -19.45 -12.57
CA LEU A 85 6.86 -18.02 -12.83
C LEU A 85 8.24 -17.73 -13.44
N GLY A 86 9.10 -18.74 -13.53
CA GLY A 86 10.42 -18.68 -14.15
C GLY A 86 11.54 -18.19 -13.22
N SER A 87 12.53 -17.55 -13.83
CA SER A 87 13.73 -17.03 -13.18
C SER A 87 13.56 -15.62 -12.62
N MET A 88 14.55 -15.16 -11.86
CA MET A 88 14.64 -13.77 -11.44
C MET A 88 14.82 -12.80 -12.62
N LEU A 89 15.36 -13.26 -13.75
CA LEU A 89 15.40 -12.47 -14.98
C LEU A 89 13.99 -12.27 -15.55
N ASP A 90 13.19 -13.34 -15.61
CA ASP A 90 11.81 -13.29 -16.10
C ASP A 90 10.97 -12.36 -15.21
N LYS A 91 11.12 -12.46 -13.89
CA LYS A 91 10.52 -11.52 -12.95
C LYS A 91 10.92 -10.07 -13.24
N THR A 92 12.21 -9.79 -13.39
CA THR A 92 12.71 -8.43 -13.64
C THR A 92 12.14 -7.86 -14.94
N GLN A 93 11.99 -8.68 -15.98
CA GLN A 93 11.36 -8.28 -17.24
C GLN A 93 9.87 -7.94 -17.09
N ARG A 94 9.12 -8.72 -16.31
CA ARG A 94 7.71 -8.41 -15.99
C ARG A 94 7.59 -7.11 -15.21
N VAL A 95 8.45 -6.90 -14.21
CA VAL A 95 8.48 -5.66 -13.43
C VAL A 95 8.81 -4.46 -14.32
N GLU A 96 9.81 -4.57 -15.19
CA GLU A 96 10.17 -3.53 -16.19
C GLU A 96 8.98 -3.18 -17.10
N ALA A 97 8.20 -4.16 -17.55
CA ALA A 97 6.99 -3.95 -18.34
C ALA A 97 5.81 -3.35 -17.53
N LEU A 98 5.74 -3.62 -16.23
CA LEU A 98 4.67 -3.17 -15.33
C LEU A 98 4.82 -1.69 -14.91
N VAL A 99 6.04 -1.13 -14.96
CA VAL A 99 6.32 0.27 -14.57
C VAL A 99 5.44 1.26 -15.33
N GLU A 100 5.30 1.09 -16.64
CA GLU A 100 4.58 2.03 -17.52
C GLU A 100 3.07 2.11 -17.24
N PRO A 101 2.32 0.99 -17.18
CA PRO A 101 0.92 1.04 -16.79
C PRO A 101 0.75 1.56 -15.35
N LEU A 102 1.60 1.18 -14.40
CA LEU A 102 1.48 1.70 -13.02
C LEU A 102 1.74 3.20 -12.92
N SER A 103 2.75 3.72 -13.63
CA SER A 103 3.02 5.15 -13.70
C SER A 103 1.82 5.93 -14.27
N SER A 104 1.04 5.33 -15.17
CA SER A 104 -0.16 5.96 -15.73
C SER A 104 -1.36 5.94 -14.77
N LEU A 105 -1.42 4.94 -13.88
CA LEU A 105 -2.46 4.81 -12.86
C LEU A 105 -2.18 5.67 -11.62
N MET A 106 -0.91 5.97 -11.34
CA MET A 106 -0.50 6.87 -10.25
C MET A 106 -0.74 8.33 -10.66
N SER A 107 -1.53 9.05 -9.86
CA SER A 107 -1.86 10.45 -10.15
C SER A 107 -0.68 11.40 -9.87
N GLY A 108 -0.38 12.29 -10.81
CA GLY A 108 0.58 13.39 -10.65
C GLY A 108 1.67 13.44 -11.72
N ALA A 109 2.02 14.65 -12.17
CA ALA A 109 3.02 14.87 -13.23
C ALA A 109 4.39 14.23 -12.91
N ALA A 110 4.76 14.21 -11.63
CA ALA A 110 6.03 13.65 -11.17
C ALA A 110 6.22 12.15 -11.50
N PHE A 111 5.14 11.36 -11.55
CA PHE A 111 5.23 9.93 -11.92
C PHE A 111 5.48 9.77 -13.42
N SER A 112 4.75 10.53 -14.25
CA SER A 112 4.98 10.54 -15.70
C SER A 112 6.37 11.04 -16.07
N GLU A 113 6.90 12.04 -15.37
CA GLU A 113 8.26 12.56 -15.58
C GLU A 113 9.35 11.56 -15.13
N ALA A 114 9.07 10.79 -14.08
CA ALA A 114 9.99 9.79 -13.55
C ALA A 114 9.99 8.46 -14.33
N LEU A 115 9.05 8.25 -15.25
CA LEU A 115 8.89 7.00 -16.00
C LEU A 115 10.19 6.52 -16.69
N PRO A 116 10.99 7.36 -17.38
CA PRO A 116 12.23 6.91 -17.99
C PRO A 116 13.23 6.34 -16.96
N ALA A 117 13.39 7.03 -15.83
CA ALA A 117 14.26 6.60 -14.74
C ALA A 117 13.73 5.31 -14.09
N ALA A 118 12.41 5.22 -13.87
CA ALA A 118 11.77 4.04 -13.31
C ALA A 118 11.93 2.81 -14.22
N LYS A 119 11.79 2.97 -15.54
CA LYS A 119 11.95 1.89 -16.52
C LYS A 119 13.39 1.39 -16.56
N ARG A 120 14.37 2.31 -16.60
CA ARG A 120 15.80 1.95 -16.54
C ARG A 120 16.14 1.26 -15.21
N ALA A 121 15.66 1.79 -14.09
CA ALA A 121 15.88 1.23 -12.77
C ALA A 121 15.26 -0.16 -12.63
N ALA A 122 14.01 -0.37 -13.05
CA ALA A 122 13.37 -1.68 -13.04
C ALA A 122 14.14 -2.71 -13.87
N GLY A 123 14.67 -2.28 -15.03
CA GLY A 123 15.49 -3.14 -15.88
C GLY A 123 16.84 -3.53 -15.26
N LEU A 124 17.36 -2.79 -14.27
CA LEU A 124 18.62 -3.09 -13.57
C LEU A 124 18.40 -3.60 -12.14
N ALA A 125 17.20 -3.44 -11.59
CA ALA A 125 16.87 -3.85 -10.25
C ALA A 125 17.18 -5.33 -10.05
N LYS A 126 17.72 -5.67 -8.87
CA LYS A 126 18.12 -7.03 -8.49
C LYS A 126 19.26 -7.64 -9.32
N ALA A 127 19.82 -6.96 -10.31
CA ALA A 127 21.01 -7.47 -11.03
C ALA A 127 22.19 -7.71 -10.08
N ASP A 128 22.27 -6.94 -8.99
CA ASP A 128 23.27 -7.12 -7.94
C ASP A 128 23.13 -8.43 -7.16
N LEU A 129 21.99 -9.15 -7.23
CA LEU A 129 21.87 -10.50 -6.68
C LEU A 129 22.85 -11.48 -7.32
N ALA A 130 23.29 -11.21 -8.56
CA ALA A 130 24.31 -12.01 -9.25
C ALA A 130 25.75 -11.53 -8.98
N SER A 131 25.93 -10.55 -8.10
CA SER A 131 27.24 -10.04 -7.69
C SER A 131 27.87 -10.93 -6.62
N SER A 132 29.18 -11.07 -6.66
CA SER A 132 29.96 -11.87 -5.71
C SER A 132 29.82 -11.32 -4.29
N VAL A 133 29.82 -9.99 -4.14
CA VAL A 133 29.62 -9.33 -2.84
C VAL A 133 28.26 -9.68 -2.24
N VAL A 134 27.17 -9.63 -3.02
CA VAL A 134 25.82 -9.91 -2.51
C VAL A 134 25.60 -11.40 -2.25
N MET A 135 26.20 -12.29 -3.05
CA MET A 135 26.15 -13.74 -2.77
C MET A 135 26.73 -14.07 -1.39
N GLU A 136 27.84 -13.43 -1.00
CA GLU A 136 28.45 -13.58 0.33
C GLU A 136 27.71 -12.76 1.42
N MET A 137 27.18 -11.60 1.05
CA MET A 137 26.56 -10.63 1.94
C MET A 137 25.18 -10.19 1.46
N THR A 138 24.22 -11.11 1.52
CA THR A 138 22.85 -10.91 1.03
C THR A 138 22.12 -9.66 1.56
N ALA A 139 22.48 -9.18 2.77
CA ALA A 139 21.92 -7.94 3.34
C ALA A 139 22.32 -6.66 2.58
N LEU A 140 23.30 -6.74 1.68
CA LEU A 140 23.74 -5.64 0.82
C LEU A 140 22.97 -5.56 -0.51
N ALA A 141 22.03 -6.48 -0.77
CA ALA A 141 21.18 -6.43 -1.95
C ALA A 141 20.40 -5.09 -2.02
N GLY A 142 20.23 -4.55 -3.23
CA GLY A 142 19.71 -3.20 -3.49
C GLY A 142 20.74 -2.10 -3.27
N LEU A 143 21.50 -2.15 -2.15
CA LEU A 143 22.53 -1.16 -1.84
C LEU A 143 23.70 -1.26 -2.82
N MET A 144 24.18 -2.48 -3.09
CA MET A 144 25.23 -2.71 -4.09
C MET A 144 24.72 -2.43 -5.50
N GLY A 145 23.44 -2.72 -5.79
CA GLY A 145 22.79 -2.29 -7.03
C GLY A 145 22.94 -0.80 -7.29
N ARG A 146 22.54 0.05 -6.34
CA ARG A 146 22.75 1.51 -6.44
C ARG A 146 24.21 1.89 -6.57
N HIS A 147 25.08 1.28 -5.77
CA HIS A 147 26.51 1.56 -5.79
C HIS A 147 27.13 1.27 -7.17
N TYR A 148 26.83 0.11 -7.76
CA TYR A 148 27.33 -0.25 -9.07
C TYR A 148 26.71 0.60 -10.18
N ALA A 149 25.42 0.93 -10.11
CA ALA A 149 24.78 1.85 -11.05
C ALA A 149 25.47 3.23 -11.07
N ASN A 150 25.81 3.77 -9.90
CA ASN A 150 26.56 5.03 -9.79
C ASN A 150 27.96 4.93 -10.42
N LEU A 151 28.67 3.80 -10.23
CA LEU A 151 29.99 3.59 -10.84
C LEU A 151 29.93 3.47 -12.37
N GLU A 152 28.82 2.95 -12.90
CA GLU A 152 28.57 2.86 -14.34
C GLU A 152 28.07 4.18 -14.96
N GLY A 153 27.87 5.22 -14.15
CA GLY A 153 27.44 6.54 -14.61
C GLY A 153 25.94 6.62 -14.93
N GLU A 154 25.11 5.74 -14.37
CA GLU A 154 23.66 5.90 -14.42
C GLU A 154 23.23 7.21 -13.78
N GLU A 155 22.08 7.74 -14.20
CA GLU A 155 21.52 8.95 -13.60
C GLU A 155 21.24 8.73 -12.09
N PRO A 156 21.42 9.75 -11.23
CA PRO A 156 21.18 9.60 -9.79
C PRO A 156 19.78 9.08 -9.45
N ALA A 157 18.75 9.49 -10.22
CA ALA A 157 17.38 9.02 -10.06
C ALA A 157 17.21 7.52 -10.35
N VAL A 158 17.97 6.98 -11.33
CA VAL A 158 17.98 5.55 -11.65
C VAL A 158 18.63 4.77 -10.52
N ALA A 159 19.82 5.20 -10.09
CA ALA A 159 20.56 4.52 -9.03
C ALA A 159 19.78 4.51 -7.71
N GLU A 160 19.14 5.63 -7.35
CA GLU A 160 18.30 5.70 -6.15
C GLU A 160 17.06 4.81 -6.28
N ALA A 161 16.37 4.81 -7.43
CA ALA A 161 15.21 3.94 -7.65
C ALA A 161 15.57 2.44 -7.59
N ILE A 162 16.77 2.03 -8.02
CA ILE A 162 17.26 0.65 -7.86
C ILE A 162 17.31 0.28 -6.37
N PHE A 163 17.86 1.16 -5.53
CA PHE A 163 17.91 0.92 -4.09
C PHE A 163 16.52 0.98 -3.44
N GLU A 164 15.71 1.98 -3.75
CA GLU A 164 14.36 2.12 -3.22
C GLU A 164 13.45 0.95 -3.62
N SER A 165 13.71 0.27 -4.74
CA SER A 165 12.94 -0.91 -5.16
C SER A 165 12.90 -2.04 -4.12
N VAL A 166 13.92 -2.14 -3.25
CA VAL A 166 13.98 -3.15 -2.18
C VAL A 166 13.42 -2.66 -0.84
N LEU A 167 13.09 -1.37 -0.73
CA LEU A 167 12.59 -0.74 0.49
C LEU A 167 11.05 -0.78 0.55
N PRO A 168 10.45 -0.95 1.75
CA PRO A 168 11.09 -1.29 3.01
C PRO A 168 11.50 -2.78 3.04
N ARG A 169 12.65 -3.10 3.66
CA ARG A 169 13.15 -4.48 3.82
C ARG A 169 12.55 -5.19 5.03
N ASN A 170 12.11 -4.42 6.03
CA ASN A 170 11.42 -4.87 7.24
C ASN A 170 10.40 -3.79 7.68
N ALA A 171 9.55 -4.09 8.67
CA ALA A 171 8.44 -3.20 9.05
C ALA A 171 8.83 -1.81 9.56
N PHE A 172 10.07 -1.65 10.05
CA PHE A 172 10.61 -0.40 10.60
C PHE A 172 11.59 0.29 9.65
N ASP A 173 11.83 -0.27 8.47
CA ASP A 173 12.70 0.32 7.46
C ASP A 173 11.99 1.49 6.77
N ARG A 174 12.77 2.40 6.19
CA ARG A 174 12.22 3.47 5.36
C ARG A 174 11.52 2.92 4.12
N THR A 175 10.57 3.67 3.59
CA THR A 175 9.90 3.35 2.32
C THR A 175 10.63 3.98 1.14
N ALA A 176 10.26 3.60 -0.09
CA ALA A 176 10.61 4.40 -1.27
C ALA A 176 9.93 5.78 -1.18
N HIS A 177 10.63 6.84 -1.59
CA HIS A 177 10.11 8.21 -1.56
C HIS A 177 10.25 8.94 -2.89
N THR A 178 11.18 8.55 -3.76
CA THR A 178 11.26 9.14 -5.10
C THR A 178 10.14 8.59 -5.98
N PRO A 179 9.56 9.37 -6.92
CA PRO A 179 8.53 8.86 -7.82
C PRO A 179 8.98 7.61 -8.60
N ALA A 180 10.23 7.60 -9.09
CA ALA A 180 10.79 6.44 -9.79
C ALA A 180 10.90 5.21 -8.87
N GLY A 181 11.44 5.38 -7.65
CA GLY A 181 11.56 4.30 -6.69
C GLY A 181 10.21 3.76 -6.23
N ILE A 182 9.22 4.63 -6.01
CA ILE A 182 7.84 4.22 -5.67
C ILE A 182 7.26 3.34 -6.77
N ILE A 183 7.37 3.74 -8.05
CA ILE A 183 6.84 2.96 -9.16
C ILE A 183 7.47 1.56 -9.19
N VAL A 184 8.81 1.47 -9.12
CA VAL A 184 9.52 0.17 -9.18
C VAL A 184 9.24 -0.68 -7.94
N ALA A 185 9.22 -0.07 -6.75
CA ALA A 185 8.93 -0.74 -5.48
C ALA A 185 7.52 -1.34 -5.45
N VAL A 186 6.52 -0.63 -5.99
CA VAL A 186 5.14 -1.11 -6.11
C VAL A 186 5.03 -2.17 -7.20
N ALA A 187 5.66 -1.97 -8.36
CA ALA A 187 5.68 -2.94 -9.47
C ALA A 187 6.24 -4.30 -9.04
N ASP A 188 7.38 -4.33 -8.36
CA ASP A 188 8.01 -5.58 -7.91
C ASP A 188 7.15 -6.38 -6.92
N ARG A 189 6.44 -5.65 -6.04
CA ARG A 189 5.57 -6.24 -5.03
C ARG A 189 4.28 -6.74 -5.65
N LEU A 190 3.67 -5.98 -6.56
CA LEU A 190 2.50 -6.41 -7.31
C LEU A 190 2.79 -7.65 -8.17
N ASP A 191 3.91 -7.68 -8.88
CA ASP A 191 4.33 -8.89 -9.64
C ASP A 191 4.38 -10.11 -8.73
N SER A 192 5.01 -9.96 -7.56
CA SER A 192 5.13 -11.05 -6.60
C SER A 192 3.78 -11.47 -6.02
N LEU A 193 2.93 -10.51 -5.65
CA LEU A 193 1.60 -10.79 -5.09
C LEU A 193 0.72 -11.54 -6.08
N VAL A 194 0.61 -11.02 -7.30
CA VAL A 194 -0.27 -11.60 -8.32
C VAL A 194 0.30 -12.92 -8.84
N GLY A 195 1.58 -12.96 -9.22
CA GLY A 195 2.21 -14.15 -9.77
C GLY A 195 2.21 -15.32 -8.79
N LEU A 196 2.62 -15.11 -7.54
CA LEU A 196 2.69 -16.20 -6.56
C LEU A 196 1.30 -16.68 -6.16
N MET A 197 0.30 -15.81 -6.05
CA MET A 197 -1.07 -16.26 -5.78
C MET A 197 -1.66 -17.04 -6.97
N ALA A 198 -1.40 -16.61 -8.21
CA ALA A 198 -1.79 -17.34 -9.42
C ALA A 198 -1.12 -18.71 -9.53
N ALA A 199 0.14 -18.83 -9.11
CA ALA A 199 0.90 -20.09 -9.05
C ALA A 199 0.56 -20.95 -7.81
N GLY A 200 -0.59 -20.73 -7.16
CA GLY A 200 -1.06 -21.53 -6.02
C GLY A 200 -0.24 -21.37 -4.73
N CYS A 201 0.60 -20.34 -4.63
CA CYS A 201 1.49 -20.08 -3.49
C CYS A 201 0.89 -19.11 -2.45
N ALA A 202 -0.44 -19.00 -2.39
CA ALA A 202 -1.13 -18.14 -1.44
C ALA A 202 -0.81 -18.53 0.02
N PRO A 203 -0.69 -17.56 0.96
CA PRO A 203 -0.38 -17.87 2.35
C PRO A 203 -1.54 -18.60 3.04
N THR A 204 -1.22 -19.56 3.90
CA THR A 204 -2.19 -20.20 4.80
C THR A 204 -2.19 -19.51 6.16
N ALA A 205 -3.15 -19.82 7.04
CA ALA A 205 -3.23 -19.23 8.39
C ALA A 205 -1.90 -19.28 9.16
N ASN A 206 -1.14 -20.37 9.03
CA ASN A 206 0.08 -20.60 9.82
C ASN A 206 1.38 -20.42 9.02
N THR A 207 1.33 -20.36 7.69
CA THR A 207 2.54 -20.36 6.85
C THR A 207 2.46 -19.33 5.74
N ASP A 208 3.53 -18.56 5.57
CA ASP A 208 3.74 -17.63 4.45
C ASP A 208 5.15 -17.82 3.89
N PRO A 209 5.37 -18.86 3.06
CA PRO A 209 6.71 -19.27 2.65
C PRO A 209 7.40 -18.24 1.74
N TYR A 210 6.61 -17.43 1.01
CA TYR A 210 7.10 -16.37 0.13
C TYR A 210 6.98 -14.97 0.72
N ALA A 211 6.60 -14.88 2.00
CA ALA A 211 6.42 -13.63 2.73
C ALA A 211 5.47 -12.61 2.06
N LEU A 212 4.41 -13.09 1.41
CA LEU A 212 3.42 -12.26 0.72
C LEU A 212 2.72 -11.26 1.65
N ARG A 213 2.54 -11.60 2.94
CA ARG A 213 1.98 -10.66 3.94
C ARG A 213 2.87 -9.43 4.09
N ARG A 214 4.18 -9.65 4.22
CA ARG A 214 5.18 -8.58 4.32
C ARG A 214 5.27 -7.81 3.01
N THR A 215 5.20 -8.50 1.86
CA THR A 215 5.19 -7.87 0.54
C THR A 215 4.01 -6.91 0.38
N ALA A 216 2.78 -7.35 0.69
CA ALA A 216 1.59 -6.51 0.65
C ALA A 216 1.68 -5.33 1.63
N TYR A 217 2.12 -5.59 2.87
CA TYR A 217 2.27 -4.53 3.87
C TYR A 217 3.27 -3.45 3.42
N ALA A 218 4.43 -3.85 2.89
CA ALA A 218 5.46 -2.95 2.39
C ALA A 218 4.99 -2.11 1.19
N MET A 219 4.16 -2.69 0.30
CA MET A 219 3.56 -1.97 -0.81
C MET A 219 2.57 -0.91 -0.30
N LEU A 220 1.66 -1.31 0.59
CA LEU A 220 0.66 -0.41 1.17
C LEU A 220 1.33 0.71 1.98
N GLN A 221 2.34 0.39 2.77
CA GLN A 221 3.11 1.39 3.53
C GLN A 221 3.76 2.43 2.61
N THR A 222 4.33 2.00 1.49
CA THR A 222 4.90 2.91 0.47
C THR A 222 3.82 3.81 -0.15
N LEU A 223 2.67 3.26 -0.53
CA LEU A 223 1.58 4.06 -1.12
C LEU A 223 1.02 5.07 -0.13
N VAL A 224 0.69 4.61 1.08
CA VAL A 224 0.05 5.43 2.12
C VAL A 224 0.99 6.51 2.64
N SER A 225 2.24 6.18 2.96
CA SER A 225 3.19 7.14 3.56
C SER A 225 3.60 8.26 2.60
N ASN A 226 3.46 8.04 1.29
CA ASN A 226 3.72 9.03 0.26
C ASN A 226 2.44 9.67 -0.31
N GLY A 227 1.25 9.31 0.20
CA GLY A 227 -0.03 9.84 -0.28
C GLY A 227 -0.31 9.51 -1.75
N VAL A 228 0.17 8.37 -2.25
CA VAL A 228 0.07 8.00 -3.66
C VAL A 228 -1.23 7.27 -3.92
N GLY A 229 -2.14 7.95 -4.62
CA GLY A 229 -3.39 7.36 -5.10
C GLY A 229 -3.12 6.29 -6.16
N LEU A 230 -3.62 5.08 -5.93
CA LEU A 230 -3.53 3.96 -6.87
C LEU A 230 -4.77 3.08 -6.73
N ASN A 231 -5.50 2.86 -7.83
CA ASN A 231 -6.60 1.88 -7.85
C ASN A 231 -6.01 0.46 -7.88
N LEU A 232 -6.13 -0.25 -6.76
CA LEU A 232 -5.59 -1.61 -6.61
C LEU A 232 -6.19 -2.60 -7.61
N GLY A 233 -7.47 -2.45 -7.96
CA GLY A 233 -8.13 -3.32 -8.95
C GLY A 233 -7.50 -3.20 -10.33
N GLU A 234 -7.22 -1.98 -10.77
CA GLU A 234 -6.55 -1.72 -12.05
C GLU A 234 -5.07 -2.14 -12.02
N ALA A 235 -4.38 -1.88 -10.92
CA ALA A 235 -2.98 -2.26 -10.72
C ALA A 235 -2.79 -3.79 -10.72
N VAL A 236 -3.67 -4.52 -10.04
CA VAL A 236 -3.70 -5.99 -10.01
C VAL A 236 -3.98 -6.56 -11.40
N LYS A 237 -4.93 -5.98 -12.15
CA LYS A 237 -5.21 -6.37 -13.55
C LYS A 237 -3.99 -6.15 -14.46
N ALA A 238 -3.30 -5.02 -14.32
CA ALA A 238 -2.10 -4.71 -15.09
C ALA A 238 -0.98 -5.72 -14.80
N ALA A 239 -0.75 -6.07 -13.53
CA ALA A 239 0.24 -7.07 -13.14
C ALA A 239 -0.13 -8.49 -13.60
N ALA A 240 -1.41 -8.85 -13.54
CA ALA A 240 -1.94 -10.14 -13.99
C ALA A 240 -1.74 -10.38 -15.49
N ALA A 241 -1.91 -9.33 -16.31
CA ALA A 241 -1.73 -9.41 -17.76
C ALA A 241 -0.28 -9.75 -18.19
N LEU A 242 0.69 -9.60 -17.29
CA LEU A 242 2.10 -9.89 -17.54
C LEU A 242 2.55 -11.24 -16.98
N GLN A 243 1.72 -11.93 -16.19
CA GLN A 243 2.10 -13.21 -15.58
C GLN A 243 2.15 -14.33 -16.64
N PRO A 244 3.10 -15.29 -16.50
CA PRO A 244 3.20 -16.42 -17.41
C PRO A 244 2.17 -17.52 -17.12
N VAL A 245 1.41 -17.38 -16.04
CA VAL A 245 0.36 -18.30 -15.59
C VAL A 245 -1.01 -17.62 -15.65
N GLU A 246 -2.07 -18.41 -15.82
CA GLU A 246 -3.43 -17.87 -15.90
C GLU A 246 -3.85 -17.23 -14.57
N SER A 247 -4.20 -15.94 -14.64
CA SER A 247 -4.74 -15.19 -13.50
C SER A 247 -6.25 -15.05 -13.67
N THR A 248 -7.01 -16.03 -13.13
CA THR A 248 -8.49 -16.02 -13.20
C THR A 248 -9.08 -14.87 -12.39
N GLN A 249 -10.36 -14.54 -12.64
CA GLN A 249 -11.05 -13.53 -11.83
C GLN A 249 -11.10 -13.89 -10.34
N GLU A 250 -11.19 -15.17 -10.00
CA GLU A 250 -11.12 -15.64 -8.61
C GLU A 250 -9.76 -15.34 -7.97
N THR A 251 -8.67 -15.53 -8.72
CA THR A 251 -7.32 -15.16 -8.26
C THR A 251 -7.21 -13.65 -8.04
N LEU A 252 -7.72 -12.83 -8.97
CA LEU A 252 -7.65 -11.36 -8.82
C LEU A 252 -8.45 -10.89 -7.60
N SER A 253 -9.66 -11.40 -7.40
CA SER A 253 -10.46 -11.11 -6.20
C SER A 253 -9.75 -11.55 -4.93
N SER A 254 -9.14 -12.75 -4.94
CA SER A 254 -8.38 -13.24 -3.79
C SER A 254 -7.16 -12.36 -3.45
N VAL A 255 -6.47 -11.83 -4.47
CA VAL A 255 -5.37 -10.86 -4.27
C VAL A 255 -5.88 -9.57 -3.66
N LEU A 256 -7.00 -9.04 -4.16
CA LEU A 256 -7.59 -7.80 -3.64
C LEU A 256 -8.04 -7.97 -2.19
N ASP A 257 -8.77 -9.04 -1.87
CA ASP A 257 -9.19 -9.37 -0.50
C ASP A 257 -7.97 -9.51 0.43
N PHE A 258 -6.89 -10.15 -0.06
CA PHE A 258 -5.67 -10.32 0.70
C PHE A 258 -5.00 -8.97 1.01
N VAL A 259 -4.88 -8.08 0.01
CA VAL A 259 -4.29 -6.75 0.16
C VAL A 259 -5.16 -5.85 1.03
N GLU A 260 -6.49 -5.85 0.85
CA GLU A 260 -7.42 -5.06 1.66
C GLU A 260 -7.35 -5.43 3.15
N ARG A 261 -7.29 -6.73 3.47
CA ARG A 261 -7.08 -7.19 4.85
C ARG A 261 -5.74 -6.75 5.44
N ARG A 262 -4.71 -6.53 4.62
CA ARG A 262 -3.44 -5.95 5.08
C ARG A 262 -3.55 -4.44 5.25
N LEU A 263 -4.35 -3.76 4.43
CA LEU A 263 -4.65 -2.34 4.60
C LEU A 263 -5.43 -2.10 5.90
N GLU A 264 -6.43 -2.92 6.22
CA GLU A 264 -7.14 -2.87 7.52
C GLU A 264 -6.14 -2.93 8.68
N GLN A 265 -5.24 -3.92 8.66
CA GLN A 265 -4.21 -4.06 9.70
C GLN A 265 -3.28 -2.84 9.76
N LEU A 266 -2.79 -2.36 8.61
CA LEU A 266 -1.90 -1.21 8.55
C LEU A 266 -2.54 0.05 9.18
N LEU A 267 -3.82 0.31 8.89
CA LEU A 267 -4.53 1.47 9.42
C LEU A 267 -4.80 1.34 10.92
N VAL A 268 -5.15 0.13 11.39
CA VAL A 268 -5.30 -0.15 12.83
C VAL A 268 -3.97 -0.01 13.58
N ASP A 269 -2.87 -0.51 13.02
CA ASP A 269 -1.53 -0.39 13.60
C ASP A 269 -1.09 1.08 13.75
N ARG A 270 -1.63 1.98 12.92
CA ARG A 270 -1.43 3.44 13.01
C ARG A 270 -2.33 4.12 14.05
N GLY A 271 -3.16 3.36 14.77
CA GLY A 271 -4.00 3.86 15.85
C GLY A 271 -5.41 4.30 15.43
N ILE A 272 -5.83 4.00 14.20
CA ILE A 272 -7.19 4.31 13.74
C ILE A 272 -8.18 3.26 14.29
N PRO A 273 -9.32 3.64 14.88
CA PRO A 273 -10.33 2.71 15.36
C PRO A 273 -10.82 1.76 14.27
N ILE A 274 -10.96 0.46 14.59
CA ILE A 274 -11.30 -0.59 13.62
C ILE A 274 -12.64 -0.33 12.91
N GLU A 275 -13.61 0.24 13.62
CA GLU A 275 -14.92 0.60 13.08
C GLU A 275 -14.81 1.69 12.01
N ALA A 276 -13.97 2.71 12.25
CA ALA A 276 -13.69 3.76 11.27
C ALA A 276 -12.95 3.21 10.06
N VAL A 277 -11.97 2.33 10.28
CA VAL A 277 -11.25 1.66 9.19
C VAL A 277 -12.22 0.87 8.31
N ARG A 278 -13.08 0.02 8.91
CA ARG A 278 -14.04 -0.79 8.15
C ARG A 278 -15.07 0.04 7.40
N ALA A 279 -15.59 1.08 8.04
CA ALA A 279 -16.51 2.03 7.42
C ALA A 279 -15.90 2.63 6.14
N VAL A 280 -14.61 2.98 6.17
CA VAL A 280 -13.91 3.57 5.02
C VAL A 280 -13.54 2.52 3.98
N LEU A 281 -13.02 1.35 4.40
CA LEU A 281 -12.56 0.32 3.45
C LEU A 281 -13.70 -0.25 2.61
N ALA A 282 -14.93 -0.31 3.16
CA ALA A 282 -16.12 -0.72 2.42
C ALA A 282 -16.36 0.12 1.15
N GLU A 283 -15.94 1.38 1.14
CA GLU A 283 -16.21 2.31 0.02
C GLU A 283 -14.93 2.75 -0.71
N ARG A 284 -13.80 2.87 0.00
CA ARG A 284 -12.54 3.46 -0.49
C ARG A 284 -11.34 2.52 -0.40
N GLY A 285 -11.53 1.25 -0.04
CA GLY A 285 -10.44 0.26 0.12
C GLY A 285 -9.62 0.02 -1.15
N SER A 286 -10.19 0.32 -2.33
CA SER A 286 -9.50 0.24 -3.62
C SER A 286 -8.36 1.26 -3.79
N ASN A 287 -8.33 2.34 -3.01
CA ASN A 287 -7.28 3.36 -3.04
C ASN A 287 -6.69 3.54 -1.62
N PRO A 288 -5.53 2.92 -1.33
CA PRO A 288 -4.95 2.92 0.02
C PRO A 288 -4.67 4.31 0.61
N ALA A 289 -4.15 5.24 -0.20
CA ALA A 289 -3.83 6.59 0.26
C ALA A 289 -5.11 7.38 0.59
N LEU A 290 -6.14 7.29 -0.26
CA LEU A 290 -7.42 7.93 0.01
C LEU A 290 -8.12 7.31 1.21
N ALA A 291 -8.07 5.99 1.35
CA ALA A 291 -8.62 5.28 2.51
C ALA A 291 -7.96 5.74 3.82
N GLU A 292 -6.64 5.91 3.86
CA GLU A 292 -5.96 6.40 5.05
C GLU A 292 -6.40 7.82 5.42
N VAL A 293 -6.39 8.76 4.48
CA VAL A 293 -6.80 10.15 4.72
C VAL A 293 -8.24 10.21 5.22
N THR A 294 -9.13 9.42 4.61
CA THR A 294 -10.55 9.35 4.99
C THR A 294 -10.72 8.74 6.38
N ALA A 295 -10.03 7.64 6.70
CA ALA A 295 -10.13 6.96 7.98
C ALA A 295 -9.54 7.79 9.13
N SER A 296 -8.41 8.46 8.90
CA SER A 296 -7.80 9.40 9.84
C SER A 296 -8.73 10.59 10.13
N ALA A 297 -9.36 11.17 9.10
CA ALA A 297 -10.33 12.24 9.27
C ALA A 297 -11.61 11.76 10.00
N LEU A 298 -12.13 10.57 9.68
CA LEU A 298 -13.29 10.00 10.36
C LEU A 298 -13.00 9.71 11.84
N SER A 299 -11.79 9.22 12.16
CA SER A 299 -11.33 9.02 13.54
C SER A 299 -11.32 10.33 14.34
N ASN A 300 -10.90 11.43 13.71
CA ASN A 300 -10.95 12.75 14.34
C ASN A 300 -12.39 13.21 14.59
N GLU A 301 -13.31 12.96 13.66
CA GLU A 301 -14.73 13.26 13.84
C GLU A 301 -15.37 12.44 14.97
N ILE A 302 -15.05 11.15 15.07
CA ILE A 302 -15.48 10.30 16.19
C ILE A 302 -14.97 10.86 17.53
N SER A 303 -13.72 11.31 17.58
CA SER A 303 -13.10 11.83 18.80
C SER A 303 -13.71 13.14 19.29
N LYS A 304 -14.32 13.93 18.41
CA LYS A 304 -15.04 15.17 18.75
C LYS A 304 -16.41 14.92 19.40
N GLY A 305 -16.98 13.73 19.27
CA GLY A 305 -18.29 13.40 19.86
C GLY A 305 -19.43 14.29 19.34
N GLU A 306 -20.21 14.87 20.26
CA GLU A 306 -21.38 15.71 19.93
C GLU A 306 -21.01 17.03 19.23
N ASP A 307 -19.76 17.47 19.32
CA ASP A 307 -19.28 18.68 18.61
C ASP A 307 -18.98 18.41 17.12
N SER A 308 -19.06 17.15 16.67
CA SER A 308 -18.89 16.75 15.27
C SER A 308 -20.21 16.81 14.49
N PRO A 309 -20.18 17.02 13.16
CA PRO A 309 -21.32 16.72 12.28
C PRO A 309 -21.73 15.23 12.28
N LEU A 310 -20.86 14.31 12.71
CA LEU A 310 -21.07 12.86 12.62
C LEU A 310 -22.40 12.36 13.21
N PRO A 311 -22.83 12.70 14.44
CA PRO A 311 -24.08 12.21 15.00
C PRO A 311 -25.30 12.65 14.19
N ALA A 312 -25.30 13.88 13.66
CA ALA A 312 -26.36 14.37 12.80
C ALA A 312 -26.40 13.62 11.47
N ALA A 313 -25.23 13.43 10.83
CA ALA A 313 -25.13 12.64 9.60
C ALA A 313 -25.60 11.18 9.78
N MET A 314 -25.23 10.53 10.89
CA MET A 314 -25.69 9.18 11.21
C MET A 314 -27.22 9.12 11.38
N ARG A 315 -27.82 10.11 12.05
CA ARG A 315 -29.29 10.21 12.17
C ARG A 315 -29.97 10.40 10.83
N SER A 316 -29.40 11.25 9.95
CA SER A 316 -29.93 11.48 8.60
C SER A 316 -30.00 10.20 7.76
N LEU A 317 -29.05 9.27 7.94
CA LEU A 317 -28.91 8.08 7.09
C LEU A 317 -29.43 6.77 7.70
N SER A 318 -29.41 6.63 9.03
CA SER A 318 -29.73 5.35 9.70
C SER A 318 -31.15 4.86 9.39
N ARG A 319 -32.16 5.74 9.48
CA ARG A 319 -33.55 5.38 9.24
C ARG A 319 -33.83 5.09 7.76
N PRO A 320 -33.39 5.91 6.77
CA PRO A 320 -33.46 5.54 5.36
C PRO A 320 -32.83 4.18 5.07
N ILE A 321 -31.58 3.94 5.50
CA ILE A 321 -30.86 2.68 5.28
C ILE A 321 -31.61 1.49 5.88
N ARG A 322 -32.08 1.61 7.12
CA ARG A 322 -32.82 0.53 7.78
C ARG A 322 -34.12 0.18 7.05
N ILE A 323 -34.81 1.17 6.50
CA ILE A 323 -36.09 0.94 5.79
C ILE A 323 -35.85 0.27 4.44
N ILE A 324 -34.81 0.66 3.71
CA ILE A 324 -34.52 0.08 2.40
C ILE A 324 -33.87 -1.31 2.48
N ARG A 325 -33.26 -1.65 3.62
CA ARG A 325 -32.54 -2.92 3.81
C ARG A 325 -33.45 -4.13 3.53
N GLY A 326 -32.99 -5.02 2.66
CA GLY A 326 -33.68 -6.26 2.32
C GLY A 326 -34.90 -6.10 1.39
N LYS A 327 -35.11 -4.91 0.83
CA LYS A 327 -36.13 -4.68 -0.20
C LYS A 327 -35.51 -4.78 -1.59
N GLU A 328 -36.28 -5.34 -2.52
CA GLU A 328 -35.94 -5.34 -3.94
C GLU A 328 -36.38 -4.00 -4.57
N PHE A 329 -35.50 -3.41 -5.37
CA PHE A 329 -35.77 -2.16 -6.06
C PHE A 329 -35.45 -2.28 -7.54
N ASP A 330 -36.27 -1.65 -8.37
CA ASP A 330 -35.88 -1.36 -9.74
C ASP A 330 -34.80 -0.28 -9.73
N LEU A 331 -33.58 -0.63 -10.14
CA LEU A 331 -32.44 0.28 -10.21
C LEU A 331 -32.66 1.41 -11.23
N SER A 332 -33.56 1.24 -12.19
CA SER A 332 -33.95 2.27 -13.15
C SER A 332 -34.99 3.25 -12.63
N ALA A 333 -35.62 2.96 -11.48
CA ALA A 333 -36.62 3.83 -10.89
C ALA A 333 -36.02 5.20 -10.50
N VAL A 334 -36.71 6.25 -10.91
CA VAL A 334 -36.41 7.65 -10.59
C VAL A 334 -37.50 8.24 -9.72
N VAL A 335 -37.13 9.20 -8.87
CA VAL A 335 -38.10 9.94 -8.06
C VAL A 335 -38.92 10.85 -8.96
N GLN A 336 -40.24 10.81 -8.81
CA GLN A 336 -41.25 11.55 -9.57
C GLN A 336 -41.87 12.62 -8.65
N PRO A 337 -41.47 13.90 -8.77
CA PRO A 337 -42.00 14.97 -7.93
C PRO A 337 -43.52 15.18 -8.02
N GLU A 338 -44.13 14.78 -9.13
CA GLU A 338 -45.57 14.80 -9.38
C GLU A 338 -46.37 13.84 -8.48
N LEU A 339 -45.70 12.85 -7.88
CA LEU A 339 -46.31 11.89 -6.94
C LEU A 339 -46.15 12.29 -5.48
N PHE A 340 -45.61 13.48 -5.18
CA PHE A 340 -45.51 13.97 -3.81
C PHE A 340 -46.88 14.42 -3.28
N GLU A 341 -47.26 13.95 -2.10
CA GLU A 341 -48.53 14.29 -1.45
C GLU A 341 -48.35 15.33 -0.33
N SER A 342 -47.09 15.61 0.07
CA SER A 342 -46.77 16.56 1.13
C SER A 342 -45.55 17.43 0.78
N ASP A 343 -45.56 18.67 1.28
CA ASP A 343 -44.42 19.60 1.22
C ASP A 343 -43.17 19.04 1.90
N ASP A 344 -43.30 18.15 2.89
CA ASP A 344 -42.17 17.52 3.57
C ASP A 344 -41.45 16.50 2.66
N GLU A 345 -42.14 15.86 1.71
CA GLU A 345 -41.52 15.01 0.68
C GLU A 345 -40.67 15.86 -0.26
N LYS A 346 -41.24 16.97 -0.74
CA LYS A 346 -40.54 17.92 -1.59
C LYS A 346 -39.32 18.50 -0.89
N ARG A 347 -39.44 18.88 0.38
CA ARG A 347 -38.35 19.43 1.18
C ARG A 347 -37.19 18.44 1.35
N LEU A 348 -37.48 17.16 1.62
CA LEU A 348 -36.46 16.13 1.68
C LEU A 348 -35.79 15.93 0.32
N TRP A 349 -36.58 15.89 -0.75
CA TRP A 349 -36.05 15.73 -2.11
C TRP A 349 -35.14 16.90 -2.53
N ASP A 350 -35.55 18.14 -2.29
CA ASP A 350 -34.76 19.33 -2.59
C ASP A 350 -33.44 19.34 -1.80
N ALA A 351 -33.47 18.95 -0.52
CA ALA A 351 -32.27 18.83 0.30
C ALA A 351 -31.33 17.71 -0.18
N TYR A 352 -31.89 16.56 -0.59
CA TYR A 352 -31.12 15.49 -1.22
C TYR A 352 -30.47 15.96 -2.52
N CYS A 353 -31.21 16.63 -3.42
CA CYS A 353 -30.68 17.12 -4.69
C CYS A 353 -29.50 18.07 -4.45
N ALA A 354 -29.63 19.01 -3.51
CA ALA A 354 -28.55 19.91 -3.14
C ALA A 354 -27.31 19.14 -2.62
N ALA A 355 -27.49 18.15 -1.74
CA ALA A 355 -26.39 17.33 -1.25
C ALA A 355 -25.73 16.48 -2.37
N ALA A 356 -26.55 15.91 -3.25
CA ALA A 356 -26.09 15.08 -4.36
C ALA A 356 -25.31 15.89 -5.40
N GLU A 357 -25.67 17.16 -5.63
CA GLU A 357 -24.93 18.08 -6.51
C GLU A 357 -23.54 18.43 -5.97
N HIS A 358 -23.39 18.53 -4.64
CA HIS A 358 -22.10 18.82 -4.01
C HIS A 358 -21.22 17.58 -3.88
N LYS A 359 -21.80 16.38 -3.82
CA LYS A 359 -21.07 15.13 -3.59
C LYS A 359 -20.08 14.83 -4.74
N SER A 360 -18.85 14.49 -4.35
CA SER A 360 -17.81 13.96 -5.24
C SER A 360 -17.19 12.71 -4.62
N GLU A 361 -16.76 11.74 -5.44
CA GLU A 361 -16.06 10.54 -4.96
C GLU A 361 -14.73 10.87 -4.27
N GLN A 362 -14.12 12.02 -4.58
CA GLN A 362 -12.88 12.51 -3.95
C GLN A 362 -13.14 13.45 -2.76
N MET A 363 -14.40 13.67 -2.38
CA MET A 363 -14.78 14.59 -1.30
C MET A 363 -14.16 14.15 0.04
N ALA A 364 -13.73 15.12 0.86
CA ALA A 364 -13.25 14.84 2.20
C ALA A 364 -14.40 14.36 3.10
N VAL A 365 -14.16 13.38 3.97
CA VAL A 365 -15.23 12.83 4.83
C VAL A 365 -15.85 13.89 5.75
N GLY A 366 -15.08 14.87 6.23
CA GLY A 366 -15.61 15.96 7.05
C GLY A 366 -16.65 16.81 6.29
N GLU A 367 -16.33 17.21 5.05
CA GLU A 367 -17.22 17.97 4.17
C GLU A 367 -18.47 17.15 3.81
N PHE A 368 -18.30 15.85 3.57
CA PHE A 368 -19.42 14.93 3.36
C PHE A 368 -20.34 14.86 4.58
N LEU A 369 -19.77 14.72 5.78
CA LEU A 369 -20.54 14.68 7.02
C LEU A 369 -21.31 15.98 7.25
N GLU A 370 -20.71 17.14 7.01
CA GLU A 370 -21.41 18.44 7.07
C GLU A 370 -22.59 18.49 6.08
N THR A 371 -22.37 18.06 4.85
CA THR A 371 -23.38 18.02 3.79
C THR A 371 -24.56 17.13 4.19
N VAL A 372 -24.30 15.93 4.72
CA VAL A 372 -25.35 14.98 5.13
C VAL A 372 -26.01 15.37 6.45
N SER A 373 -25.32 16.10 7.33
CA SER A 373 -25.90 16.64 8.56
C SER A 373 -27.06 17.59 8.29
N ALA A 374 -27.00 18.35 7.19
CA ALA A 374 -28.07 19.26 6.77
C ALA A 374 -29.38 18.52 6.45
N LEU A 375 -29.32 17.22 6.14
CA LEU A 375 -30.50 16.40 5.88
C LEU A 375 -31.25 15.99 7.16
N SER A 376 -30.69 16.16 8.36
CA SER A 376 -31.31 15.68 9.60
C SER A 376 -32.72 16.27 9.78
N ASN A 377 -32.86 17.59 9.64
CA ASN A 377 -34.15 18.27 9.80
C ASN A 377 -35.19 17.86 8.73
N PRO A 378 -34.87 17.87 7.41
CA PRO A 378 -35.78 17.34 6.38
C PRO A 378 -36.17 15.87 6.59
N VAL A 379 -35.22 15.01 6.99
CA VAL A 379 -35.46 13.58 7.23
C VAL A 379 -36.42 13.39 8.41
N ASP A 380 -36.19 14.07 9.52
CA ASP A 380 -37.06 14.00 10.70
C ASP A 380 -38.49 14.48 10.35
N ALA A 381 -38.61 15.63 9.70
CA ALA A 381 -39.90 16.18 9.28
C ALA A 381 -40.66 15.26 8.31
N PHE A 382 -39.95 14.64 7.36
CA PHE A 382 -40.51 13.63 6.47
C PHE A 382 -41.05 12.44 7.29
N PHE A 383 -40.27 11.89 8.21
CA PHE A 383 -40.68 10.71 8.96
C PHE A 383 -41.75 10.96 10.02
N ASP A 384 -41.89 12.19 10.51
CA ASP A 384 -42.94 12.58 11.45
C ASP A 384 -44.32 12.70 10.79
N LYS A 385 -44.36 13.06 9.50
CA LYS A 385 -45.60 13.43 8.81
C LYS A 385 -45.94 12.55 7.61
N VAL A 386 -44.96 11.83 7.05
CA VAL A 386 -45.12 11.03 5.83
C VAL A 386 -45.07 9.55 6.17
N PHE A 387 -46.14 8.84 5.83
CA PHE A 387 -46.19 7.39 5.95
C PHE A 387 -45.55 6.74 4.72
N VAL A 388 -44.36 6.15 4.89
CA VAL A 388 -43.59 5.56 3.77
C VAL A 388 -44.35 4.44 3.07
N MET A 389 -45.07 3.60 3.82
CA MET A 389 -45.79 2.43 3.29
C MET A 389 -47.20 2.83 2.84
N ALA A 390 -47.31 3.82 1.94
CA ALA A 390 -48.59 4.31 1.41
C ALA A 390 -49.45 3.19 0.80
N GLU A 391 -50.77 3.37 0.82
CA GLU A 391 -51.72 2.44 0.18
C GLU A 391 -51.58 2.49 -1.35
N ASP A 392 -51.38 3.69 -1.91
CA ASP A 392 -51.07 3.87 -3.32
C ASP A 392 -49.67 3.33 -3.63
N GLU A 393 -49.62 2.36 -4.55
CA GLU A 393 -48.38 1.68 -4.92
C GLU A 393 -47.37 2.59 -5.61
N ALA A 394 -47.82 3.56 -6.41
CA ALA A 394 -46.95 4.50 -7.09
C ALA A 394 -46.31 5.47 -6.08
N VAL A 395 -47.10 6.00 -5.15
CA VAL A 395 -46.61 6.88 -4.07
C VAL A 395 -45.64 6.13 -3.16
N ARG A 396 -45.98 4.90 -2.75
CA ARG A 396 -45.10 4.05 -1.94
C ARG A 396 -43.76 3.80 -2.63
N THR A 397 -43.79 3.45 -3.92
CA THR A 397 -42.59 3.20 -4.71
C THR A 397 -41.74 4.46 -4.85
N ASN A 398 -42.36 5.62 -5.05
CA ASN A 398 -41.68 6.90 -5.13
C ASN A 398 -40.95 7.25 -3.81
N ARG A 399 -41.65 7.13 -2.67
CA ARG A 399 -41.07 7.37 -1.33
C ARG A 399 -39.90 6.43 -1.03
N LEU A 400 -40.05 5.15 -1.35
CA LEU A 400 -38.97 4.17 -1.19
C LEU A 400 -37.77 4.47 -2.09
N THR A 401 -38.01 4.91 -3.33
CA THR A 401 -36.96 5.32 -4.26
C THR A 401 -36.19 6.54 -3.74
N MET A 402 -36.90 7.52 -3.18
CA MET A 402 -36.29 8.68 -2.52
C MET A 402 -35.43 8.28 -1.32
N LEU A 403 -35.93 7.42 -0.43
CA LEU A 403 -35.15 6.92 0.71
C LEU A 403 -33.92 6.12 0.28
N ARG A 404 -34.02 5.36 -0.81
CA ARG A 404 -32.87 4.68 -1.42
C ARG A 404 -31.81 5.68 -1.86
N LYS A 405 -32.22 6.75 -2.54
CA LYS A 405 -31.29 7.80 -2.99
C LYS A 405 -30.60 8.50 -1.82
N VAL A 406 -31.34 8.83 -0.76
CA VAL A 406 -30.75 9.37 0.48
C VAL A 406 -29.75 8.39 1.10
N ALA A 407 -30.09 7.11 1.20
CA ALA A 407 -29.21 6.07 1.71
C ALA A 407 -27.92 5.90 0.89
N GLU A 408 -28.00 5.97 -0.44
CA GLU A 408 -26.87 5.86 -1.38
C GLU A 408 -25.92 7.08 -1.35
N LEU A 409 -26.26 8.16 -0.62
CA LEU A 409 -25.38 9.34 -0.52
C LEU A 409 -24.00 8.99 0.06
N GLN A 410 -23.90 8.01 0.94
CA GLN A 410 -22.64 7.65 1.59
C GLN A 410 -21.68 6.83 0.71
N ASN A 411 -22.21 6.19 -0.34
CA ASN A 411 -21.46 5.31 -1.23
C ASN A 411 -20.27 6.06 -1.89
N GLY A 412 -19.12 5.41 -1.99
CA GLY A 412 -17.86 5.97 -2.48
C GLY A 412 -17.11 6.84 -1.47
N ILE A 413 -17.65 7.04 -0.26
CA ILE A 413 -17.02 7.85 0.79
C ILE A 413 -16.81 7.05 2.06
N VAL A 414 -17.89 6.58 2.68
CA VAL A 414 -17.88 5.87 3.96
C VAL A 414 -19.18 5.10 4.14
N ASP A 415 -19.13 3.87 4.67
CA ASP A 415 -20.30 3.17 5.15
C ASP A 415 -20.45 3.36 6.67
N LEU A 416 -21.29 4.33 7.05
CA LEU A 416 -21.51 4.67 8.46
C LEU A 416 -22.16 3.53 9.26
N SER A 417 -22.71 2.49 8.61
CA SER A 417 -23.31 1.35 9.30
C SER A 417 -22.32 0.48 10.08
N HIS A 418 -21.02 0.67 9.84
CA HIS A 418 -19.96 0.06 10.62
C HIS A 418 -19.67 0.77 11.95
N LEU A 419 -20.17 1.99 12.16
CA LEU A 419 -19.89 2.77 13.36
C LEU A 419 -20.85 2.43 14.52
N PRO A 420 -20.38 2.47 15.78
CA PRO A 420 -21.25 2.28 16.93
C PRO A 420 -22.35 3.37 17.00
N GLY A 421 -23.60 2.95 17.21
CA GLY A 421 -24.73 3.87 17.34
C GLY A 421 -25.43 4.22 16.02
N PHE A 422 -25.02 3.64 14.90
CA PHE A 422 -25.79 3.61 13.65
C PHE A 422 -26.97 2.64 13.75
#